data_AF-A0A3B4F6T6-F1
#
_entry.id   AF-A0A3B4F6T6-F1
#
_cell.length_a   1.000
_cell.length_b   1.000
_cell.length_c   1.000
_cell.angle_alpha   90.00
_cell.angle_beta   90.00
_cell.angle_gamma   90.00
#
_symmetry.space_group_name_H-M   'P 1'
#
loop_
_entity.id
_entity.type
_entity.pdbx_description
1 polymer ?
#
loop_
_entity_poly.entity_id
_entity_poly.type
_entity_poly.pdbx_seq_one_letter_code
_entity_poly.pdbx_strand_id
1 'polypeptide(L)'
;MPLPGACLNIMEARHKQKGYGSISNPERFCNQDFKNLKQYCLIKGVRYLDDMFPPDAKSIGQGILKPSDLAHVKWLRPAQIAPDAEFVVDGVSRFDFGQGVLGNCWFLASIGALTFQNHIFEQVVPLDQKIKENYCGIFHFRFWRFGRWVDVVIDDKLPTINGRLIFVHSKDPNEFWPALLEKAYAKLSSSPTFQKQERCH
;
A
#
# COMPACT_ATOMS: atom_id res chain seq x y z
N MET A 1 -28.17 -3.88 -14.87
CA MET A 1 -27.80 -3.72 -16.30
C MET A 1 -26.51 -2.92 -16.36
N PRO A 2 -25.46 -3.36 -17.07
CA PRO A 2 -24.27 -2.54 -17.26
C PRO A 2 -24.62 -1.33 -18.15
N LEU A 3 -24.02 -0.17 -17.86
CA LEU A 3 -24.23 1.05 -18.65
C LEU A 3 -23.68 0.85 -20.08
N PRO A 4 -24.35 1.36 -21.13
CA PRO A 4 -23.86 1.28 -22.51
C PRO A 4 -22.47 1.92 -22.66
N GLY A 5 -21.62 1.35 -23.53
CA GLY A 5 -20.23 1.79 -23.73
C GLY A 5 -20.06 3.27 -24.08
N ALA A 6 -21.08 3.91 -24.68
CA ALA A 6 -21.08 5.34 -24.93
C ALA A 6 -21.13 6.18 -23.63
N CYS A 7 -21.86 5.74 -22.60
CA CYS A 7 -21.90 6.41 -21.29
C CYS A 7 -20.55 6.33 -20.57
N LEU A 8 -19.87 5.17 -20.65
CA LEU A 8 -18.53 5.00 -20.09
C LEU A 8 -17.52 5.93 -20.77
N ASN A 9 -17.56 6.03 -22.10
CA ASN A 9 -16.68 6.92 -22.86
C ASN A 9 -16.91 8.41 -22.54
N ILE A 10 -18.17 8.83 -22.35
CA ILE A 10 -18.50 10.21 -21.97
C ILE A 10 -18.04 10.51 -20.53
N MET A 11 -18.21 9.55 -19.61
CA MET A 11 -17.71 9.68 -18.25
C MET A 11 -16.19 9.77 -18.24
N GLU A 12 -15.48 8.85 -18.92
CA GLU A 12 -14.02 8.88 -19.02
C GLU A 12 -13.48 10.17 -19.65
N ALA A 13 -14.13 10.68 -20.71
CA ALA A 13 -13.76 11.94 -21.33
C ALA A 13 -13.96 13.14 -20.38
N ARG A 14 -15.06 13.16 -19.61
CA ARG A 14 -15.33 14.20 -18.59
C ARG A 14 -14.37 14.08 -17.40
N HIS A 15 -13.99 12.86 -17.00
CA HIS A 15 -13.01 12.59 -15.96
C HIS A 15 -11.62 13.09 -16.38
N LYS A 16 -11.18 12.82 -17.62
CA LYS A 16 -9.93 13.37 -18.18
C LYS A 16 -9.92 14.90 -18.24
N GLN A 17 -11.04 15.55 -18.60
CA GLN A 17 -11.14 17.01 -18.62
C GLN A 17 -11.02 17.67 -17.24
N LYS A 18 -11.38 16.96 -16.15
CA LYS A 18 -11.22 17.44 -14.76
C LYS A 18 -9.90 16.98 -14.12
N GLY A 19 -8.98 16.41 -14.90
CA GLY A 19 -7.72 15.87 -14.39
C GLY A 19 -7.89 14.65 -13.46
N TYR A 20 -9.02 13.95 -13.51
CA TYR A 20 -9.23 12.74 -12.70
C TYR A 20 -8.30 11.61 -13.17
N GLY A 21 -7.63 10.94 -12.23
CA GLY A 21 -6.58 9.98 -12.53
C GLY A 21 -5.26 10.64 -12.94
N SER A 22 -5.13 11.97 -12.80
CA SER A 22 -3.84 12.64 -12.88
C SER A 22 -3.11 12.55 -11.54
N ILE A 23 -1.87 13.03 -11.52
CA ILE A 23 -1.05 12.99 -10.32
C ILE A 23 -1.54 13.91 -9.21
N SER A 24 -2.15 15.03 -9.57
CA SER A 24 -2.71 16.01 -8.65
C SER A 24 -4.12 15.63 -8.18
N ASN A 25 -4.80 14.75 -8.90
CA ASN A 25 -6.13 14.24 -8.55
C ASN A 25 -6.22 12.73 -8.89
N PRO A 26 -5.52 11.88 -8.13
CA PRO A 26 -5.51 10.45 -8.37
C PRO A 26 -6.89 9.84 -8.10
N GLU A 27 -7.18 8.76 -8.82
CA GLU A 27 -8.37 7.95 -8.59
C GLU A 27 -8.30 7.29 -7.21
N ARG A 28 -9.37 7.41 -6.42
CA ARG A 28 -9.43 6.84 -5.07
C ARG A 28 -9.74 5.35 -5.13
N PHE A 29 -8.79 4.50 -4.76
CA PHE A 29 -9.02 3.08 -4.71
C PHE A 29 -10.09 2.74 -3.65
N CYS A 30 -11.05 1.89 -4.01
CA CYS A 30 -12.19 1.54 -3.16
C CYS A 30 -12.98 2.76 -2.62
N ASN A 31 -12.96 3.90 -3.32
CA ASN A 31 -13.55 5.17 -2.89
C ASN A 31 -13.05 5.68 -1.52
N GLN A 32 -11.87 5.24 -1.07
CA GLN A 32 -11.26 5.70 0.18
C GLN A 32 -10.52 7.03 -0.04
N ASP A 33 -10.81 8.04 0.78
CA ASP A 33 -10.09 9.32 0.76
C ASP A 33 -9.17 9.42 1.98
N PHE A 34 -7.86 9.42 1.74
CA PHE A 34 -6.84 9.47 2.79
C PHE A 34 -7.04 10.63 3.76
N LYS A 35 -7.28 11.85 3.26
CA LYS A 35 -7.37 13.05 4.09
C LYS A 35 -8.59 13.01 4.99
N ASN A 36 -9.75 12.64 4.45
CA ASN A 36 -10.99 12.52 5.21
C ASN A 36 -10.91 11.41 6.27
N LEU A 37 -10.37 10.25 5.90
CA LEU A 37 -10.22 9.12 6.82
C LEU A 37 -9.22 9.43 7.94
N LYS A 38 -8.06 10.02 7.60
CA LYS A 38 -7.07 10.47 8.59
C LYS A 38 -7.68 11.48 9.55
N GLN A 39 -8.37 12.51 9.03
CA GLN A 39 -9.01 13.52 9.86
C GLN A 39 -10.07 12.91 10.79
N TYR A 40 -10.90 12.00 10.27
CA TYR A 40 -11.89 11.29 11.08
C TYR A 40 -11.23 10.50 12.22
N CYS A 41 -10.20 9.71 11.93
CA CYS A 41 -9.50 8.91 12.93
C CYS A 41 -8.83 9.76 14.00
N LEU A 42 -8.20 10.88 13.60
CA LEU A 42 -7.59 11.83 14.53
C LEU A 42 -8.62 12.48 15.46
N ILE A 43 -9.75 12.97 14.92
CA ILE A 43 -10.82 13.57 15.72
C ILE A 43 -11.42 12.56 16.71
N LYS A 44 -11.61 11.32 16.28
CA LYS A 44 -12.21 10.26 17.10
C LYS A 44 -11.23 9.60 18.06
N GLY A 45 -9.92 9.87 17.94
CA GLY A 45 -8.89 9.23 18.76
C GLY A 45 -8.79 7.71 18.49
N VAL A 46 -9.13 7.26 17.28
CA VAL A 46 -9.11 5.84 16.91
C VAL A 46 -7.96 5.53 15.95
N ARG A 47 -7.49 4.29 15.96
CA ARG A 47 -6.55 3.79 14.97
C ARG A 47 -7.33 3.28 13.75
N TYR A 48 -6.91 3.70 12.57
CA TYR A 48 -7.45 3.21 11.31
C TYR A 48 -7.22 1.71 11.19
N LEU A 49 -8.25 1.04 10.67
CA LEU A 49 -8.28 -0.36 10.31
C LEU A 49 -8.94 -0.42 8.94
N ASP A 50 -8.32 -1.12 8.00
CA ASP A 50 -8.76 -1.14 6.61
C ASP A 50 -9.74 -2.29 6.37
N ASP A 51 -11.04 -1.99 6.41
CA ASP A 51 -12.10 -2.97 6.17
C ASP A 51 -12.04 -3.57 4.74
N MET A 52 -11.40 -2.87 3.80
CA MET A 52 -11.23 -3.31 2.41
C MET A 52 -10.03 -4.25 2.23
N PHE A 53 -9.15 -4.35 3.21
CA PHE A 53 -7.99 -5.23 3.21
C PHE A 53 -7.66 -5.66 4.66
N PRO A 54 -8.53 -6.49 5.27
CA PRO A 54 -8.48 -6.77 6.70
C PRO A 54 -7.21 -7.53 7.08
N PRO A 55 -6.71 -7.38 8.31
CA PRO A 55 -5.52 -8.09 8.79
C PRO A 55 -5.81 -9.56 9.11
N ASP A 56 -6.16 -10.35 8.09
CA ASP A 56 -6.48 -11.77 8.20
C ASP A 56 -5.81 -12.61 7.10
N ALA A 57 -6.03 -13.92 7.14
CA ALA A 57 -5.43 -14.85 6.18
C ALA A 57 -5.84 -14.60 4.72
N LYS A 58 -6.98 -13.94 4.45
CA LYS A 58 -7.44 -13.66 3.08
C LYS A 58 -6.54 -12.61 2.44
N SER A 59 -6.06 -11.63 3.22
CA SER A 59 -5.16 -10.57 2.74
C SER A 59 -3.72 -11.04 2.52
N ILE A 60 -3.34 -12.19 3.07
CA ILE A 60 -2.04 -12.84 2.78
C ILE A 60 -2.05 -13.52 1.41
N GLY A 61 -3.21 -14.07 1.01
CA GLY A 61 -3.37 -14.81 -0.24
C GLY A 61 -3.24 -16.33 -0.04
N GLN A 62 -3.93 -17.08 -0.91
CA GLN A 62 -3.97 -18.54 -0.83
C GLN A 62 -2.68 -19.15 -1.37
N GLY A 63 -2.10 -20.11 -0.64
CA GLY A 63 -0.92 -20.87 -1.07
C GLY A 63 0.42 -20.13 -0.92
N ILE A 64 0.43 -18.91 -0.39
CA ILE A 64 1.65 -18.13 -0.14
C ILE A 64 2.44 -18.68 1.06
N LEU A 65 1.73 -19.05 2.13
CA LEU A 65 2.32 -19.64 3.34
C LEU A 65 1.83 -21.07 3.54
N LYS A 66 2.65 -21.89 4.20
CA LYS A 66 2.20 -23.20 4.69
C LYS A 66 1.13 -23.00 5.78
N PRO A 67 0.16 -23.92 5.93
CA PRO A 67 -0.85 -23.82 6.98
C PRO A 67 -0.27 -23.69 8.39
N SER A 68 0.87 -24.36 8.67
CA SER A 68 1.59 -24.24 9.94
C SER A 68 2.09 -22.82 10.20
N ASP A 69 2.66 -22.17 9.20
CA ASP A 69 3.20 -20.82 9.33
C ASP A 69 2.07 -19.80 9.45
N LEU A 70 0.99 -20.00 8.69
CA LEU A 70 -0.21 -19.17 8.71
C LEU A 70 -0.86 -19.13 10.11
N ALA A 71 -0.87 -20.26 10.82
CA ALA A 71 -1.40 -20.35 12.18
C ALA A 71 -0.60 -19.52 13.22
N HIS A 72 0.65 -19.16 12.90
CA HIS A 72 1.52 -18.36 13.76
C HIS A 72 1.55 -16.88 13.39
N VAL A 73 0.86 -16.48 12.31
CA VAL A 73 0.86 -15.09 11.86
C VAL A 73 0.14 -14.19 12.87
N LYS A 74 0.80 -13.11 13.26
CA LYS A 74 0.24 -12.01 14.06
C LYS A 74 0.34 -10.70 13.29
N TRP A 75 -0.74 -9.93 13.28
CA TRP A 75 -0.79 -8.64 12.62
C TRP A 75 -0.48 -7.50 13.60
N LEU A 76 0.74 -6.99 13.51
CA LEU A 76 1.31 -6.01 14.43
C LEU A 76 1.50 -4.66 13.73
N ARG A 77 1.36 -3.55 14.47
CA ARG A 77 1.71 -2.21 13.98
C ARG A 77 3.22 -1.97 14.14
N PRO A 78 3.84 -1.03 13.41
CA PRO A 78 5.28 -0.76 13.47
C PRO A 78 5.81 -0.54 14.89
N ALA A 79 5.09 0.24 15.70
CA ALA A 79 5.46 0.51 17.09
C ALA A 79 5.44 -0.73 18.02
N GLN A 80 4.85 -1.86 17.57
CA GLN A 80 4.88 -3.14 18.27
C GLN A 80 6.00 -4.06 17.76
N ILE A 81 6.60 -3.73 16.62
CA ILE A 81 7.64 -4.50 15.94
C ILE A 81 9.02 -3.94 16.28
N ALA A 82 9.16 -2.61 16.23
CA ALA A 82 10.41 -1.91 16.52
C ALA A 82 10.18 -0.76 17.51
N PRO A 83 11.10 -0.55 18.47
CA PRO A 83 10.94 0.46 19.52
C PRO A 83 11.00 1.89 18.97
N ASP A 84 11.77 2.13 17.90
CA ASP A 84 11.95 3.45 17.31
C ASP A 84 11.38 3.51 15.87
N ALA A 85 10.23 2.88 15.66
CA ALA A 85 9.63 2.76 14.35
C ALA A 85 9.38 4.12 13.67
N GLU A 86 9.90 4.24 12.46
CA GLU A 86 9.79 5.39 11.56
C GLU A 86 9.25 4.98 10.19
N PHE A 87 8.62 5.94 9.51
CA PHE A 87 8.18 5.68 8.14
C PHE A 87 9.39 5.51 7.22
N VAL A 88 10.33 6.45 7.30
CA VAL A 88 11.56 6.53 6.51
C VAL A 88 12.70 6.93 7.47
N VAL A 89 13.87 6.29 7.36
CA VAL A 89 15.04 6.58 8.21
C VAL A 89 16.19 7.10 7.33
N ASP A 90 16.74 8.28 7.64
CA ASP A 90 17.86 8.90 6.92
C ASP A 90 17.68 9.09 5.39
N GLY A 91 16.43 9.25 4.97
CA GLY A 91 16.06 9.40 3.55
C GLY A 91 15.73 8.06 2.90
N VAL A 92 15.66 8.03 1.57
CA VAL A 92 15.31 6.81 0.83
C VAL A 92 16.50 6.38 0.00
N SER A 93 16.96 5.16 0.22
CA SER A 93 18.07 4.57 -0.50
C SER A 93 17.69 3.19 -1.06
N ARG A 94 18.20 2.90 -2.25
CA ARG A 94 18.04 1.58 -2.88
C ARG A 94 18.59 0.42 -2.05
N PHE A 95 19.47 0.73 -1.11
CA PHE A 95 20.16 -0.25 -0.28
C PHE A 95 19.38 -0.62 0.96
N ASP A 96 18.28 0.07 1.23
CA ASP A 96 17.50 -0.09 2.45
C ASP A 96 16.69 -1.38 2.42
N PHE A 97 16.60 -2.12 1.30
CA PHE A 97 15.78 -3.33 1.25
C PHE A 97 16.48 -4.59 1.79
N GLY A 98 15.77 -5.32 2.65
CA GLY A 98 16.03 -6.72 3.00
C GLY A 98 15.06 -7.66 2.27
N GLN A 99 15.58 -8.78 1.74
CA GLN A 99 14.74 -9.82 1.17
C GLN A 99 14.02 -10.57 2.29
N GLY A 100 12.68 -10.56 2.29
CA GLY A 100 11.85 -11.38 3.18
C GLY A 100 11.98 -12.89 2.92
N VAL A 101 11.28 -13.70 3.71
CA VAL A 101 11.29 -15.17 3.56
C VAL A 101 10.68 -15.60 2.21
N LEU A 102 9.82 -14.76 1.63
CA LEU A 102 9.18 -14.96 0.33
C LEU A 102 9.92 -14.16 -0.76
N GLY A 103 10.21 -14.81 -1.88
CA GLY A 103 11.05 -14.33 -2.98
C GLY A 103 10.48 -13.15 -3.77
N ASN A 104 10.45 -11.97 -3.15
CA ASN A 104 9.91 -10.71 -3.70
C ASN A 104 10.90 -9.95 -4.60
N CYS A 105 11.82 -10.66 -5.27
CA CYS A 105 12.91 -10.04 -6.03
C CYS A 105 12.42 -9.15 -7.18
N TRP A 106 11.30 -9.48 -7.83
CA TRP A 106 10.72 -8.69 -8.91
C TRP A 106 10.13 -7.36 -8.41
N PHE A 107 9.50 -7.37 -7.22
CA PHE A 107 8.93 -6.19 -6.59
C PHE A 107 10.03 -5.27 -6.05
N LEU A 108 11.01 -5.85 -5.36
CA LEU A 108 12.19 -5.13 -4.86
C LEU A 108 13.05 -4.55 -5.99
N ALA A 109 13.21 -5.24 -7.11
CA ALA A 109 13.93 -4.71 -8.28
C ALA A 109 13.21 -3.49 -8.87
N SER A 110 11.88 -3.54 -8.92
CA SER A 110 11.05 -2.46 -9.44
C SER A 110 11.08 -1.23 -8.52
N ILE A 111 10.99 -1.43 -7.20
CA ILE A 111 11.15 -0.34 -6.22
C ILE A 111 12.59 0.20 -6.22
N GLY A 112 13.58 -0.69 -6.27
CA GLY A 112 14.99 -0.30 -6.36
C GLY A 112 15.26 0.60 -7.56
N ALA A 113 14.65 0.32 -8.72
CA ALA A 113 14.72 1.19 -9.88
C ALA A 113 14.05 2.56 -9.65
N LEU A 114 12.89 2.59 -8.97
CA LEU A 114 12.18 3.84 -8.65
C LEU A 114 12.99 4.76 -7.73
N THR A 115 13.77 4.21 -6.79
CA THR A 115 14.61 5.04 -5.88
C THR A 115 15.69 5.86 -6.60
N PHE A 116 16.02 5.55 -7.87
CA PHE A 116 16.92 6.38 -8.67
C PHE A 116 16.25 7.61 -9.30
N GLN A 117 14.92 7.68 -9.23
CA GLN A 117 14.11 8.76 -9.80
C GLN A 117 13.29 9.39 -8.68
N ASN A 118 13.95 10.17 -7.81
CA ASN A 118 13.34 10.79 -6.63
C ASN A 118 11.99 11.46 -6.92
N HIS A 119 11.89 12.16 -8.06
CA HIS A 119 10.66 12.82 -8.46
C HIS A 119 9.49 11.85 -8.72
N ILE A 120 9.73 10.64 -9.21
CA ILE A 120 8.71 9.59 -9.39
C ILE A 120 8.49 8.86 -8.07
N PHE A 121 9.56 8.63 -7.31
CA PHE A 121 9.48 7.98 -6.01
C PHE A 121 8.54 8.73 -5.07
N GLU A 122 8.69 10.04 -4.91
CA GLU A 122 7.82 10.86 -4.06
C GLU A 122 6.35 10.89 -4.53
N GLN A 123 6.11 10.60 -5.80
CA GLN A 123 4.76 10.46 -6.34
C GLN A 123 4.13 9.14 -5.89
N VAL A 124 4.90 8.06 -5.88
CA VAL A 124 4.47 6.72 -5.45
C VAL A 124 4.38 6.63 -3.93
N VAL A 125 5.36 7.21 -3.24
CA VAL A 125 5.53 7.20 -1.78
C VAL A 125 5.53 8.65 -1.28
N PRO A 126 4.37 9.21 -0.93
CA PRO A 126 4.30 10.52 -0.28
C PRO A 126 5.11 10.50 1.03
N LEU A 127 6.17 11.33 1.10
CA LEU A 127 7.13 11.34 2.21
C LEU A 127 6.66 12.13 3.43
N ASP A 128 5.52 12.81 3.36
CA ASP A 128 4.91 13.60 4.44
C ASP A 128 4.15 12.74 5.48
N GLN A 129 4.31 11.41 5.41
CA GLN A 129 3.69 10.44 6.30
C GLN A 129 4.60 10.12 7.49
N LYS A 130 4.03 9.98 8.69
CA LYS A 130 4.77 9.77 9.94
C LYS A 130 4.12 8.71 10.81
N ILE A 131 4.93 7.93 11.52
CA ILE A 131 4.49 6.90 12.49
C ILE A 131 4.30 7.49 13.90
N LYS A 132 4.90 8.65 14.21
CA LYS A 132 4.85 9.25 15.56
C LYS A 132 3.91 10.47 15.64
N GLU A 133 4.03 11.42 14.72
CA GLU A 133 3.27 12.66 14.73
C GLU A 133 1.97 12.56 13.92
N ASN A 134 0.87 13.13 14.44
CA ASN A 134 -0.45 13.08 13.79
C ASN A 134 -0.81 11.68 13.28
N TYR A 135 -0.41 10.69 14.08
CA TYR A 135 -0.46 9.29 13.73
C TYR A 135 -1.79 8.68 14.16
N CYS A 136 -2.46 8.02 13.23
CA CYS A 136 -3.64 7.20 13.50
C CYS A 136 -3.58 5.85 12.76
N GLY A 137 -2.39 5.36 12.39
CA GLY A 137 -2.23 4.05 11.76
C GLY A 137 -2.77 3.96 10.33
N ILE A 138 -2.80 5.07 9.60
CA ILE A 138 -3.26 5.18 8.22
C ILE A 138 -2.12 5.69 7.33
N PHE A 139 -1.94 5.06 6.18
CA PHE A 139 -0.95 5.43 5.16
C PHE A 139 -1.58 5.38 3.78
N HIS A 140 -0.95 6.01 2.80
CA HIS A 140 -1.35 5.90 1.41
C HIS A 140 -0.16 5.89 0.46
N PHE A 141 -0.37 5.26 -0.69
CA PHE A 141 0.61 5.13 -1.76
C PHE A 141 -0.10 5.31 -3.11
N ARG A 142 0.63 5.75 -4.12
CA ARG A 142 0.07 5.96 -5.46
C ARG A 142 0.70 5.02 -6.46
N PHE A 143 -0.14 4.42 -7.29
CA PHE A 143 0.29 3.52 -8.35
C PHE A 143 -0.24 4.01 -9.69
N TRP A 144 0.61 3.93 -10.72
CA TRP A 144 0.16 4.17 -12.09
C TRP A 144 -0.47 2.90 -12.66
N ARG A 145 -1.73 2.99 -13.07
CA ARG A 145 -2.51 1.85 -13.55
C ARG A 145 -3.41 2.28 -14.70
N PHE A 146 -3.31 1.57 -15.82
CA PHE A 146 -4.18 1.77 -17.00
C PHE A 146 -4.29 3.25 -17.44
N GLY A 147 -3.16 3.97 -17.41
CA GLY A 147 -3.09 5.37 -17.81
C GLY A 147 -3.58 6.37 -16.76
N ARG A 148 -3.71 5.95 -15.50
CA ARG A 148 -4.23 6.78 -14.40
C ARG A 148 -3.42 6.56 -13.13
N TRP A 149 -3.24 7.61 -12.33
CA TRP A 149 -2.78 7.48 -10.95
C TRP A 149 -3.93 7.02 -10.07
N VAL A 150 -3.66 6.01 -9.22
CA VAL A 150 -4.59 5.45 -8.26
C VAL A 150 -3.98 5.59 -6.86
N ASP A 151 -4.70 6.25 -5.96
CA ASP A 151 -4.34 6.43 -4.55
C ASP A 151 -4.92 5.30 -3.71
N VAL A 152 -4.05 4.55 -3.04
CA VAL A 152 -4.40 3.36 -2.26
C VAL A 152 -4.13 3.65 -0.79
N VAL A 153 -5.20 3.71 -0.01
CA VAL A 153 -5.15 3.87 1.45
C VAL A 153 -5.02 2.52 2.11
N ILE A 154 -4.18 2.40 3.14
CA ILE A 154 -4.03 1.19 3.96
C ILE A 154 -3.93 1.54 5.45
N ASP A 155 -4.20 0.57 6.32
CA ASP A 155 -3.70 0.61 7.69
C ASP A 155 -2.26 0.08 7.78
N ASP A 156 -1.60 0.28 8.92
CA ASP A 156 -0.21 -0.14 9.15
C ASP A 156 -0.05 -1.49 9.87
N LYS A 157 -1.10 -2.30 9.98
CA LYS A 157 -0.92 -3.68 10.48
C LYS A 157 -0.15 -4.50 9.45
N LEU A 158 0.98 -5.06 9.85
CA LEU A 158 1.82 -5.91 9.03
C LEU A 158 1.83 -7.34 9.58
N PRO A 159 1.82 -8.36 8.70
CA PRO A 159 1.86 -9.74 9.12
C PRO A 159 3.27 -10.11 9.60
N THR A 160 3.33 -10.73 10.78
CA THR A 160 4.58 -11.10 11.45
C THR A 160 4.52 -12.53 11.97
N ILE A 161 5.68 -13.17 12.07
CA ILE A 161 5.88 -14.41 12.82
C ILE A 161 6.98 -14.15 13.84
N ASN A 162 6.72 -14.45 15.11
CA ASN A 162 7.65 -14.17 16.22
C ASN A 162 8.13 -12.70 16.27
N GLY A 163 7.24 -11.75 15.95
CA GLY A 163 7.53 -10.32 15.93
C GLY A 163 8.37 -9.85 14.73
N ARG A 164 8.67 -10.72 13.77
CA ARG A 164 9.42 -10.37 12.55
C ARG A 164 8.50 -10.32 11.33
N LEU A 165 8.71 -9.32 10.47
CA LEU A 165 8.02 -9.22 9.19
C LEU A 165 8.32 -10.45 8.32
N ILE A 166 7.28 -11.00 7.70
CA ILE A 166 7.41 -12.20 6.86
C ILE A 166 7.62 -11.87 5.37
N PHE A 167 7.28 -10.66 4.95
CA PHE A 167 7.44 -10.17 3.59
C PHE A 167 8.57 -9.11 3.49
N VAL A 168 8.47 -8.15 2.56
CA VAL A 168 9.48 -7.09 2.40
C VAL A 168 9.65 -6.31 3.70
N HIS A 169 10.91 -6.03 4.03
CA HIS A 169 11.30 -5.20 5.15
C HIS A 169 12.56 -4.42 4.79
N SER A 170 12.82 -3.34 5.54
CA SER A 170 14.08 -2.63 5.42
C SER A 170 15.22 -3.39 6.12
N LYS A 171 16.47 -3.14 5.73
CA LYS A 171 17.66 -3.53 6.50
C LYS A 171 17.74 -2.76 7.80
N ASP A 172 17.23 -1.53 7.81
CA ASP A 172 17.00 -0.82 9.06
C ASP A 172 15.74 -1.40 9.72
N PRO A 173 15.84 -2.02 10.91
CA PRO A 173 14.69 -2.61 11.58
C PRO A 173 13.62 -1.58 12.01
N ASN A 174 13.96 -0.29 12.00
CA ASN A 174 13.05 0.80 12.35
C ASN A 174 12.34 1.41 11.13
N GLU A 175 12.68 1.03 9.89
CA GLU A 175 12.10 1.62 8.69
C GLU A 175 11.00 0.75 8.05
N PHE A 176 9.81 1.35 7.86
CA PHE A 176 8.61 0.58 7.50
C PHE A 176 7.97 0.92 6.15
N TRP A 177 8.39 1.99 5.45
CA TRP A 177 7.81 2.32 4.15
C TRP A 177 7.86 1.18 3.12
N PRO A 178 8.90 0.31 3.04
CA PRO A 178 8.92 -0.77 2.04
C PRO A 178 7.84 -1.81 2.30
N ALA A 179 7.65 -2.19 3.57
CA ALA A 179 6.64 -3.15 3.99
C ALA A 179 5.21 -2.61 3.78
N LEU A 180 5.01 -1.31 4.07
CA LEU A 180 3.74 -0.63 3.86
C LEU A 180 3.42 -0.46 2.36
N LEU A 181 4.42 -0.15 1.54
CA LEU A 181 4.27 -0.05 0.08
C LEU A 181 3.88 -1.41 -0.53
N GLU A 182 4.54 -2.50 -0.10
CA GLU A 182 4.18 -3.86 -0.52
C GLU A 182 2.74 -4.20 -0.16
N LYS A 183 2.31 -3.88 1.07
CA LYS A 183 0.93 -4.09 1.50
C LYS A 183 -0.06 -3.33 0.62
N ALA A 184 0.21 -2.07 0.30
CA ALA A 184 -0.64 -1.28 -0.59
C ALA A 184 -0.72 -1.87 -2.00
N TYR A 185 0.39 -2.39 -2.52
CA TYR A 185 0.41 -3.10 -3.79
C TYR A 185 -0.38 -4.41 -3.73
N ALA A 186 -0.23 -5.21 -2.68
CA ALA A 186 -0.99 -6.44 -2.47
C ALA A 186 -2.50 -6.18 -2.46
N LYS A 187 -2.94 -5.11 -1.77
CA LYS A 187 -4.33 -4.65 -1.78
C LYS A 187 -4.81 -4.24 -3.17
N LEU A 188 -4.00 -3.52 -3.92
CA LEU A 188 -4.35 -3.10 -5.29
C LEU A 188 -4.54 -4.33 -6.20
N SER A 189 -3.66 -5.32 -6.04
CA SER A 189 -3.60 -6.55 -6.86
C SER A 189 -4.64 -7.60 -6.45
N SER A 190 -5.09 -7.62 -5.19
CA SER A 190 -6.14 -8.53 -4.73
C SER A 190 -7.55 -8.13 -5.19
N SER A 191 -7.70 -6.94 -5.80
CA SER A 191 -9.00 -6.47 -6.30
C SER A 191 -9.55 -7.37 -7.41
N PRO A 192 -10.84 -7.72 -7.39
CA PRO A 192 -11.48 -8.45 -8.50
C PRO A 192 -11.32 -7.77 -9.86
N THR A 193 -11.26 -6.43 -9.88
CA THR A 193 -11.02 -5.64 -11.10
C THR A 193 -9.61 -5.87 -11.64
N PHE A 194 -8.62 -6.15 -10.77
CA PHE A 194 -7.26 -6.51 -11.17
C PHE A 194 -7.21 -7.94 -11.74
N GLN A 195 -7.76 -8.91 -10.99
CA GLN A 195 -7.69 -10.33 -11.33
C GLN A 195 -8.46 -10.72 -12.61
N LYS A 196 -9.47 -9.93 -13.01
CA LYS A 196 -10.20 -10.15 -14.26
C LYS A 196 -9.41 -9.67 -15.48
N GLN A 197 -8.51 -8.70 -15.31
CA GLN A 197 -7.81 -8.08 -16.43
C GLN A 197 -6.47 -8.74 -16.74
N GLU A 198 -5.79 -9.34 -15.74
CA GLU A 198 -4.56 -10.15 -15.96
C GLU A 198 -4.83 -11.50 -16.64
N ARG A 199 -6.05 -12.04 -16.54
CA ARG A 199 -6.46 -13.28 -17.25
C ARG A 199 -6.84 -13.06 -18.72
N CYS A 200 -6.81 -11.82 -19.20
CA CYS A 200 -7.10 -11.49 -20.60
C CYS A 200 -5.84 -11.44 -21.49
N HIS A 201 -4.70 -11.93 -20.99
CA HIS A 201 -3.46 -12.12 -21.75
C HIS A 201 -3.08 -13.59 -21.82
#